data_AF-A0A8J9S700-F1
#
_entry.id   AF-A0A8J9S700-F1
#
_cell.length_a   1.000
_cell.length_b   1.000
_cell.length_c   1.000
_cell.angle_alpha   90.00
_cell.angle_beta   90.00
_cell.angle_gamma   90.00
#
_symmetry.space_group_name_H-M   'P 1'
#
loop_
_entity.id
_entity.type
_entity.pdbx_description
1 polymer ?
#
loop_
_entity_poly.entity_id
_entity_poly.type
_entity_poly.pdbx_seq_one_letter_code
_entity_poly.pdbx_strand_id
1 'polypeptide(L)'
;GVLTPALMESLRGFFPYGVAEENFWLKFSMERDGAHLPTLLSKVRTSKHTIFGVETKSGHVFGAFCSSHWRVRPSWFGSGESFLWRLKASRAVLDSTTRNYDNDNEMEVYPYTRSDEMIQYCTEKTVAVGGGEF
;
A
#
# COMPACT_ATOMS: atom_id res chain seq x y z
N GLY A 1 2.26 9.10 -11.00
CA GLY A 1 2.65 8.30 -9.82
C GLY A 1 1.50 7.39 -9.44
N VAL A 2 1.77 6.23 -8.81
CA VAL A 2 0.75 5.19 -8.57
C VAL A 2 -0.41 5.71 -7.68
N LEU A 3 -0.08 6.36 -6.57
CA LEU A 3 -1.03 6.97 -5.64
C LEU A 3 -1.38 8.39 -6.11
N THR A 4 -2.46 8.54 -6.87
CA THR A 4 -2.95 9.84 -7.33
C THR A 4 -3.69 10.57 -6.20
N PRO A 5 -3.87 11.91 -6.30
CA PRO A 5 -4.66 12.65 -5.31
C PRO A 5 -6.09 12.13 -5.16
N ALA A 6 -6.75 11.79 -6.27
CA ALA A 6 -8.10 11.23 -6.25
C ALA A 6 -8.16 9.88 -5.52
N LEU A 7 -7.22 8.97 -5.82
CA LEU A 7 -7.11 7.69 -5.13
C LEU A 7 -6.85 7.86 -3.63
N MET A 8 -5.94 8.77 -3.26
CA MET A 8 -5.65 9.06 -1.85
C MET A 8 -6.87 9.64 -1.12
N GLU A 9 -7.64 10.51 -1.78
CA GLU A 9 -8.86 11.07 -1.20
C GLU A 9 -9.93 9.99 -1.01
N SER A 10 -10.12 9.11 -2.00
CA SER A 10 -11.03 7.98 -1.86
C SER A 10 -10.58 6.99 -0.76
N LEU A 11 -9.28 6.85 -0.49
CA LEU A 11 -8.75 6.04 0.60
C LEU A 11 -8.98 6.66 2.00
N ARG A 12 -9.20 7.99 2.11
CA ARG A 12 -9.36 8.66 3.41
C ARG A 12 -10.50 8.09 4.24
N GLY A 13 -11.62 7.74 3.60
CA GLY A 13 -12.79 7.18 4.27
C GLY A 13 -12.55 5.81 4.93
N PHE A 14 -11.43 5.16 4.64
CA PHE A 14 -11.06 3.85 5.19
C PHE A 14 -9.95 3.92 6.24
N PHE A 15 -9.30 5.08 6.41
CA PHE A 15 -8.31 5.25 7.47
C PHE A 15 -8.98 5.33 8.85
N PRO A 16 -8.29 4.92 9.92
CA PRO A 16 -8.71 5.25 11.28
C PRO A 16 -8.90 6.76 11.43
N TYR A 17 -9.86 7.16 12.29
CA TYR A 17 -10.27 8.57 12.43
C TYR A 17 -9.09 9.55 12.56
N GLY A 18 -8.14 9.29 13.46
CA GLY A 18 -6.99 10.17 13.66
C GLY A 18 -6.00 10.17 12.49
N VAL A 19 -5.94 9.09 11.72
CA VAL A 19 -5.05 8.97 10.55
C VAL A 19 -5.67 9.64 9.31
N ALA A 20 -7.00 9.69 9.21
CA ALA A 20 -7.69 10.36 8.11
C ALA A 20 -7.39 11.86 8.03
N GLU A 21 -7.06 12.48 9.16
CA GLU A 21 -6.67 13.89 9.27
C GLU A 21 -5.15 14.11 9.03
N GLU A 22 -4.34 13.05 8.93
CA GLU A 22 -2.91 13.17 8.69
C GLU A 22 -2.60 13.60 7.24
N ASN A 23 -1.43 14.24 7.08
CA ASN A 23 -0.87 14.56 5.78
C ASN A 23 0.09 13.45 5.35
N PHE A 24 -0.21 12.82 4.21
CA PHE A 24 0.67 11.82 3.60
C PHE A 24 1.66 12.48 2.63
N TRP A 25 2.94 12.14 2.76
CA TRP A 25 4.00 12.59 1.87
C TRP A 25 4.68 11.39 1.20
N LEU A 26 5.16 11.57 -0.03
CA LEU A 26 5.85 10.51 -0.77
C LEU A 26 7.27 10.26 -0.20
N LYS A 27 7.39 9.26 0.69
CA LYS A 27 8.69 8.83 1.23
C LYS A 27 9.54 8.05 0.23
N PHE A 28 8.94 7.22 -0.63
CA PHE A 28 9.67 6.35 -1.55
C PHE A 28 8.93 6.16 -2.88
N SER A 29 9.65 6.11 -4.00
CA SER A 29 9.16 5.56 -5.28
C SER A 29 10.28 4.88 -6.05
N MET A 30 9.98 3.81 -6.80
CA MET A 30 11.02 3.11 -7.57
C MET A 30 11.60 3.99 -8.69
N GLU A 31 10.80 4.90 -9.27
CA GLU A 31 11.25 5.86 -10.30
C GLU A 31 12.32 6.83 -9.76
N ARG A 32 12.17 7.28 -8.51
CA ARG A 32 13.08 8.26 -7.89
C ARG A 32 14.24 7.60 -7.16
N ASP A 33 13.99 6.45 -6.52
CA ASP A 33 14.87 5.89 -5.50
C ASP A 33 15.48 4.52 -5.89
N GLY A 34 15.08 3.98 -7.04
CA GLY A 34 15.50 2.66 -7.50
C GLY A 34 14.76 1.50 -6.82
N ALA A 35 14.91 0.30 -7.39
CA ALA A 35 14.23 -0.92 -6.94
C ALA A 35 15.02 -1.67 -5.85
N HIS A 36 15.36 -0.98 -4.75
CA HIS A 36 16.14 -1.55 -3.65
C HIS A 36 15.37 -1.52 -2.33
N LEU A 37 15.08 -2.71 -1.77
CA LEU A 37 14.35 -2.84 -0.51
C LEU A 37 15.04 -2.15 0.69
N PRO A 38 16.38 -2.24 0.87
CA PRO A 38 17.05 -1.52 1.95
C PRO A 38 16.82 0.00 1.90
N THR A 39 16.77 0.58 0.69
CA THR A 39 16.47 2.00 0.48
C THR A 39 15.04 2.34 0.91
N LEU A 40 14.06 1.53 0.51
CA LEU A 40 12.67 1.67 0.96
C LEU A 40 12.59 1.65 2.48
N LEU A 41 13.14 0.61 3.11
CA LEU A 41 13.08 0.40 4.57
C LEU A 41 13.75 1.54 5.34
N SER A 42 14.89 2.05 4.85
CA SER A 42 15.56 3.22 5.43
C SER A 42 14.66 4.46 5.39
N LYS A 43 14.00 4.74 4.27
CA LYS A 43 13.14 5.93 4.10
C LYS A 43 11.85 5.89 4.90
N VAL A 44 11.29 4.70 5.15
CA VAL A 44 10.02 4.54 5.88
C VAL A 44 10.20 4.17 7.36
N ARG A 45 11.44 3.96 7.83
CA ARG A 45 11.76 3.45 9.19
C ARG A 45 11.05 4.18 10.33
N THR A 46 10.85 5.49 10.20
CA THR A 46 10.23 6.34 11.23
C THR A 46 8.75 6.63 10.97
N SER A 47 8.18 6.10 9.89
CA SER A 47 6.78 6.31 9.53
C SER A 47 5.91 5.38 10.37
N LYS A 48 5.04 5.95 11.20
CA LYS A 48 4.11 5.18 12.04
C LYS A 48 3.02 4.52 11.19
N HIS A 49 2.48 5.29 10.26
CA HIS A 49 1.50 4.86 9.28
C HIS A 49 2.14 4.92 7.90
N THR A 50 1.91 3.90 7.08
CA THR A 50 2.36 3.90 5.69
C THR A 50 1.25 3.42 4.78
N ILE A 51 1.11 4.10 3.66
CA ILE A 51 0.37 3.62 2.50
C ILE A 51 1.37 3.34 1.39
N PHE A 52 1.24 2.20 0.72
CA PHE A 52 1.99 1.94 -0.50
C PHE A 52 1.06 1.42 -1.58
N GLY A 53 1.35 1.80 -2.83
CA GLY A 53 0.64 1.36 -4.01
C GLY A 53 1.63 0.77 -5.01
N VAL A 54 1.24 -0.34 -5.62
CA VAL A 54 1.94 -1.02 -6.69
C VAL A 54 1.07 -0.94 -7.94
N GLU A 55 1.66 -0.52 -9.05
CA GLU A 55 1.05 -0.62 -10.37
C GLU A 55 1.79 -1.68 -11.17
N THR A 56 1.06 -2.69 -11.66
CA THR A 56 1.65 -3.76 -12.46
C THR A 56 1.85 -3.32 -13.91
N LYS A 57 2.65 -4.08 -14.68
CA LYS A 57 2.77 -3.86 -16.13
C LYS A 57 1.41 -3.91 -16.85
N SER A 58 0.51 -4.78 -16.39
CA SER A 58 -0.85 -4.90 -16.91
C SER A 58 -1.83 -3.82 -16.39
N GLY A 59 -1.33 -2.79 -15.69
CA GLY A 59 -2.11 -1.63 -15.25
C GLY A 59 -2.96 -1.85 -14.01
N HIS A 60 -2.88 -3.02 -13.38
CA HIS A 60 -3.60 -3.28 -12.14
C HIS A 60 -2.92 -2.51 -11.01
N VAL A 61 -3.72 -1.87 -10.15
CA VAL A 61 -3.23 -1.08 -9.03
C VAL A 61 -3.80 -1.63 -7.73
N PHE A 62 -2.91 -1.92 -6.80
CA PHE A 62 -3.26 -2.42 -5.48
C PHE A 62 -2.23 -2.02 -4.45
N GLY A 63 -2.54 -2.22 -3.18
CA GLY A 63 -1.64 -1.85 -2.12
C GLY A 63 -2.17 -2.19 -0.74
N ALA A 64 -1.56 -1.57 0.25
CA ALA A 64 -1.99 -1.69 1.63
C ALA A 64 -1.83 -0.37 2.38
N PHE A 65 -2.67 -0.20 3.38
CA PHE A 65 -2.43 0.68 4.52
C PHE A 65 -1.89 -0.17 5.68
N CYS A 66 -0.78 0.26 6.26
CA CYS A 66 -0.17 -0.36 7.42
C CYS A 66 -0.16 0.64 8.57
N SER A 67 -0.79 0.27 9.68
CA SER A 67 -0.93 1.10 10.89
C SER A 67 0.30 1.06 11.81
N SER A 68 1.27 0.19 11.52
CA SER A 68 2.46 -0.01 12.34
C SER A 68 3.74 0.24 11.55
N HIS A 69 4.74 0.85 12.19
CA HIS A 69 6.06 1.07 11.60
C HIS A 69 6.67 -0.24 11.05
N TRP A 70 7.52 -0.13 10.04
CA TRP A 70 8.23 -1.28 9.50
C TRP A 70 9.38 -1.70 10.41
N ARG A 71 9.40 -2.98 10.83
CA ARG A 71 10.47 -3.59 11.62
C ARG A 71 11.05 -4.77 10.86
N VAL A 72 12.35 -4.76 10.64
CA VAL A 72 13.08 -5.92 10.09
C VAL A 72 13.17 -6.98 11.18
N ARG A 73 12.38 -8.04 11.08
CA ARG A 73 12.38 -9.19 11.99
C ARG A 73 11.73 -10.43 11.34
N PRO A 74 12.17 -11.65 11.67
CA PRO A 74 11.62 -12.88 11.08
C PRO A 74 10.30 -13.31 11.76
N SER A 75 9.36 -12.39 12.00
CA SER A 75 8.05 -12.70 12.58
C SER A 75 7.00 -11.66 12.22
N TRP A 76 5.75 -12.12 12.09
CA TRP A 76 4.60 -11.26 11.83
C TRP A 76 4.39 -10.24 12.95
N PHE A 77 3.90 -9.06 12.59
CA PHE A 77 3.53 -7.96 13.47
C PHE A 77 2.45 -7.12 12.80
N GLY A 78 1.99 -6.04 13.45
CA GLY A 78 1.03 -5.11 12.86
C GLY A 78 -0.12 -4.86 13.81
N SER A 79 -1.15 -4.19 13.30
CA SER A 79 -2.41 -3.99 14.02
C SER A 79 -3.59 -4.20 13.07
N GLY A 80 -4.74 -4.57 13.64
CA GLY A 80 -5.98 -4.79 12.90
C GLY A 80 -6.59 -3.57 12.24
N GLU A 81 -6.00 -2.38 12.40
CA GLU A 81 -6.36 -1.17 11.64
C GLU A 81 -5.77 -1.16 10.22
N SER A 82 -4.87 -2.10 9.92
CA SER A 82 -4.29 -2.28 8.58
C SER A 82 -5.31 -2.93 7.63
N PHE A 83 -5.22 -2.59 6.34
CA PHE A 83 -6.10 -3.14 5.32
C PHE A 83 -5.40 -3.22 3.96
N LEU A 84 -5.88 -4.12 3.12
CA LEU A 84 -5.50 -4.20 1.70
C LEU A 84 -6.50 -3.44 0.84
N TRP A 85 -6.09 -3.00 -0.34
CA TRP A 85 -6.99 -2.36 -1.29
C TRP A 85 -6.55 -2.61 -2.73
N ARG A 86 -7.48 -2.50 -3.67
CA ARG A 86 -7.21 -2.53 -5.11
C ARG A 86 -8.18 -1.64 -5.88
N LEU A 87 -7.74 -1.08 -7.00
CA LEU A 87 -8.66 -0.49 -7.98
C LEU A 87 -9.51 -1.60 -8.63
N LYS A 88 -10.77 -1.28 -8.91
CA LYS A 88 -11.69 -2.19 -9.61
C LYS A 88 -11.31 -2.36 -11.09
N ALA A 89 -10.82 -1.30 -11.72
CA ALA A 89 -10.40 -1.28 -13.11
C ALA A 89 -8.88 -1.20 -13.24
N SER A 90 -8.34 -1.88 -14.27
CA SER A 90 -6.96 -1.68 -14.69
C SER A 90 -6.82 -0.32 -15.39
N ARG A 91 -5.69 0.34 -15.17
CA ARG A 91 -5.29 1.55 -15.90
C ARG A 91 -4.75 1.27 -17.31
N ALA A 92 -4.60 0.01 -17.72
CA ALA A 92 -4.09 -0.31 -19.03
C ALA A 92 -5.06 0.12 -20.14
N VAL A 93 -4.55 0.79 -21.15
CA VAL A 93 -5.27 1.12 -22.39
C VAL A 93 -4.80 0.14 -23.47
N LEU A 94 -5.75 -0.47 -24.18
CA LEU A 94 -5.43 -1.42 -25.25
C LEU A 94 -4.54 -0.74 -26.30
N ASP A 95 -3.48 -1.44 -26.72
CA ASP A 95 -2.51 -1.00 -27.72
C ASP A 95 -1.85 0.36 -27.45
N SER A 96 -1.78 0.79 -26.18
CA SER A 96 -1.14 2.03 -25.77
C SER A 96 -0.24 1.85 -24.55
N THR A 97 0.80 2.70 -24.48
CA THR A 97 1.65 2.84 -23.29
C THR A 97 1.05 3.82 -22.27
N THR A 98 0.00 4.55 -22.64
CA THR A 98 -0.70 5.47 -21.75
C THR A 98 -1.52 4.73 -20.70
N ARG A 99 -1.70 5.37 -19.55
CA ARG A 99 -2.54 4.87 -18.46
C ARG A 99 -3.83 5.68 -18.36
N ASN A 100 -4.96 5.01 -18.14
CA ASN A 100 -6.24 5.65 -17.83
C ASN A 100 -6.41 5.76 -16.30
N TYR A 101 -6.76 6.96 -15.82
CA TYR A 101 -6.95 7.27 -14.40
C TYR A 101 -8.40 7.64 -14.04
N ASP A 102 -9.34 7.54 -14.97
CA ASP A 102 -10.74 7.99 -14.79
C ASP A 102 -11.48 7.21 -13.69
N ASN A 103 -11.07 5.97 -13.44
CA ASN A 103 -11.67 5.05 -12.46
C ASN A 103 -10.86 4.95 -11.15
N ASP A 104 -9.93 5.88 -10.89
CA ASP A 104 -9.07 5.86 -9.69
C ASP A 104 -9.82 6.03 -8.36
N ASN A 105 -11.07 6.49 -8.42
CA ASN A 105 -11.98 6.60 -7.28
C ASN A 105 -12.75 5.29 -6.99
N GLU A 106 -12.68 4.30 -7.87
CA GLU A 106 -13.39 3.03 -7.73
C GLU A 106 -12.46 1.93 -7.23
N MET A 107 -12.60 1.59 -5.95
CA MET A 107 -11.76 0.58 -5.31
C MET A 107 -12.55 -0.43 -4.49
N GLU A 108 -11.90 -1.55 -4.22
CA GLU A 108 -12.29 -2.50 -3.19
C GLU A 108 -11.27 -2.42 -2.05
N VAL A 109 -11.78 -2.41 -0.81
CA VAL A 109 -10.98 -2.41 0.40
C VAL A 109 -11.27 -3.70 1.15
N TYR A 110 -10.21 -4.33 1.66
CA TYR A 110 -10.25 -5.58 2.41
C TYR A 110 -9.73 -5.32 3.83
N PRO A 111 -10.63 -4.99 4.78
CA PRO A 111 -10.27 -4.82 6.17
C PRO A 111 -9.76 -6.12 6.80
N TYR A 112 -9.00 -5.98 7.87
CA TYR A 112 -8.58 -7.11 8.68
C TYR A 112 -9.78 -7.90 9.24
N THR A 113 -9.77 -9.21 9.01
CA THR A 113 -10.89 -10.13 9.33
C THR A 113 -10.81 -10.73 10.73
N ARG A 114 -9.69 -10.54 11.45
CA ARG A 114 -9.42 -11.19 12.74
C ARG A 114 -9.21 -12.72 12.67
N SER A 115 -8.93 -13.27 11.49
CA SER A 115 -8.65 -14.70 11.31
C SER A 115 -7.35 -15.15 11.96
N ASP A 116 -6.31 -14.30 11.90
CA ASP A 116 -4.95 -14.58 12.34
C ASP A 116 -4.18 -13.27 12.60
N GLU A 117 -2.96 -13.34 13.12
CA GLU A 117 -2.14 -12.14 13.37
C GLU A 117 -1.09 -11.87 12.27
N MET A 118 -1.25 -12.45 11.08
CA MET A 118 -0.31 -12.34 9.95
C MET A 118 -0.54 -11.05 9.14
N ILE A 119 -0.38 -9.91 9.80
CA ILE A 119 -0.72 -8.60 9.23
C ILE A 119 0.44 -8.02 8.40
N GLN A 120 1.60 -7.78 9.00
CA GLN A 120 2.82 -7.28 8.36
C GLN A 120 3.99 -8.22 8.63
N TYR A 121 4.81 -8.44 7.61
CA TYR A 121 6.04 -9.22 7.70
C TYR A 121 7.15 -8.50 6.94
N CYS A 122 8.34 -8.40 7.55
CA CYS A 122 9.45 -7.69 6.96
C CYS A 122 10.80 -8.29 7.37
N THR A 123 11.59 -8.68 6.37
CA THR A 123 13.00 -9.04 6.51
C THR A 123 13.84 -8.10 5.65
N GLU A 124 15.16 -8.30 5.62
CA GLU A 124 16.04 -7.56 4.71
C GLU A 124 15.76 -7.84 3.22
N LYS A 125 15.03 -8.93 2.92
CA LYS A 125 14.78 -9.40 1.55
C LYS A 125 13.31 -9.38 1.14
N THR A 126 12.41 -9.27 2.11
CA THR A 126 10.97 -9.45 1.87
C THR A 126 10.17 -8.42 2.65
N VAL A 127 9.13 -7.90 2.02
CA VAL A 127 8.00 -7.22 2.67
C VAL A 127 6.74 -7.93 2.23
N ALA A 128 5.86 -8.24 3.18
CA ALA A 128 4.56 -8.84 2.92
C ALA A 128 3.49 -8.25 3.86
N VAL A 129 2.25 -8.23 3.37
CA VAL A 129 1.08 -7.79 4.12
C VAL A 129 -0.06 -8.76 3.84
N GLY A 130 -0.72 -9.27 4.89
CA GLY A 130 -1.77 -10.27 4.78
C GLY A 130 -1.23 -11.67 4.43
N GLY A 131 -0.82 -12.42 5.45
CA GLY A 131 -0.50 -13.85 5.34
C GLY A 131 -1.71 -14.73 5.63
N GLY A 132 -1.45 -15.92 6.17
CA GLY A 132 -2.48 -16.88 6.55
C GLY A 132 -2.91 -17.79 5.39
N GLU A 133 -3.81 -18.71 5.71
CA GLU A 133 -4.53 -19.54 4.73
C GLU A 133 -5.96 -19.04 4.61
N PHE A 134 -6.52 -19.12 3.40
CA PHE A 134 -7.87 -18.68 3.04
C PHE A 134 -8.80 -19.87 2.88
#